data_AF-A0A6C0CDA9-F1
#
_entry.id   AF-A0A6C0CDA9-F1
#
_cell.length_a   1.000
_cell.length_b   1.000
_cell.length_c   1.000
_cell.angle_alpha   90.00
_cell.angle_beta   90.00
_cell.angle_gamma   90.00
#
_symmetry.space_group_name_H-M   'P 1'
#
loop_
_entity.id
_entity.type
_entity.pdbx_description
1 polymer ?
#
loop_
_entity_poly.entity_id
_entity_poly.type
_entity_poly.pdbx_seq_one_letter_code
_entity_poly.pdbx_strand_id
1 'polypeptide(L)'
;MFLNFELEIFLMVLLLLIVISMIPIIELKYNSDLYENIEKFNKYCLNNDAKLLSELDVKDTYMWNMSSYIYDYNNLSNFFHKRDDRGIGTSDYAGLNRDAAKVSVNNKQIDNVMKIYNYYLYMSLGFFIVIIVFFISQANILINIGATSDYAICMDGEGSSDNKIFNVFKNYMYALFVYVALFIIFFSLILKKLTELYADTDTYEYIMLMKELDILLKENKPANAGIVNILKKYSKNKINDIAYIALNNKAIISELSAKILKNKDDVVSVVKYDNNENYKITLKNIEKIEYYNGKEAKDKVKNKVSDIFQFIYVYIIFLIVPIYMLSISLQGNYMYLLFTIIAIIIFSVSVYNIYNTLQN
;
A
#
# COMPACT_ATOMS: atom_id res chain seq x y z
N MET A 1 -12.31 32.43 -25.52
CA MET A 1 -12.91 31.41 -26.41
C MET A 1 -11.97 30.22 -26.38
N PHE A 2 -12.38 29.09 -25.80
CA PHE A 2 -11.54 27.89 -25.68
C PHE A 2 -11.29 27.32 -27.08
N LEU A 3 -10.10 27.53 -27.64
CA LEU A 3 -9.77 27.07 -29.00
C LEU A 3 -9.50 25.55 -29.06
N ASN A 4 -9.25 24.88 -27.92
CA ASN A 4 -8.90 23.45 -27.86
C ASN A 4 -9.54 22.74 -26.65
N PHE A 5 -10.88 22.81 -26.53
CA PHE A 5 -11.64 22.27 -25.39
C PHE A 5 -11.34 20.78 -25.09
N GLU A 6 -11.16 19.95 -26.12
CA GLU A 6 -10.85 18.52 -25.96
C GLU A 6 -9.47 18.28 -25.32
N LEU A 7 -8.47 19.05 -25.74
CA LEU A 7 -7.12 19.00 -25.16
C LEU A 7 -7.13 19.44 -23.70
N GLU A 8 -7.90 20.48 -23.40
CA GLU A 8 -8.03 21.00 -22.03
C GLU A 8 -8.70 19.98 -21.10
N ILE A 9 -9.78 19.33 -21.55
CA ILE A 9 -10.40 18.22 -20.81
C ILE A 9 -9.39 17.09 -20.59
N PHE A 10 -8.67 16.70 -21.65
CA PHE A 10 -7.66 15.65 -21.54
C PHE A 10 -6.59 15.98 -20.50
N LEU A 11 -6.05 17.21 -20.53
CA LEU A 11 -5.04 17.67 -19.57
C LEU A 11 -5.59 17.74 -18.14
N MET A 12 -6.84 18.17 -17.95
CA MET A 12 -7.49 18.16 -16.63
C MET A 12 -7.68 16.74 -16.08
N VAL A 13 -8.11 15.80 -16.92
CA VAL A 13 -8.22 14.38 -16.54
C VAL A 13 -6.85 13.81 -16.21
N LEU A 14 -5.82 14.14 -17.00
CA LEU A 14 -4.45 13.69 -16.74
C LEU A 14 -3.94 14.17 -15.38
N LEU A 15 -4.15 15.45 -15.04
CA LEU A 15 -3.78 16.02 -13.74
C LEU A 15 -4.49 15.31 -12.60
N LEU A 16 -5.79 15.09 -12.72
CA LEU A 16 -6.58 14.38 -11.71
C LEU A 16 -6.04 12.96 -11.49
N LEU A 17 -5.74 12.23 -12.56
CA LEU A 17 -5.21 10.87 -12.47
C LEU A 17 -3.82 10.81 -11.84
N ILE A 18 -2.94 11.80 -12.12
CA ILE A 18 -1.64 11.92 -11.46
C ILE A 18 -1.82 12.15 -9.95
N VAL A 19 -2.73 13.05 -9.56
CA VAL A 19 -3.08 13.33 -8.15
C VAL A 19 -3.64 12.08 -7.47
N ILE A 20 -4.53 11.33 -8.13
CA ILE A 20 -5.06 10.08 -7.57
C ILE A 20 -3.94 9.03 -7.39
N SER A 21 -3.01 8.95 -8.33
CA SER A 21 -1.89 8.00 -8.29
C SER A 21 -0.93 8.25 -7.11
N MET A 22 -0.78 9.49 -6.64
CA MET A 22 0.11 9.81 -5.51
C MET A 22 -0.53 9.59 -4.13
N ILE A 23 -1.87 9.54 -4.04
CA ILE A 23 -2.62 9.43 -2.78
C ILE A 23 -2.11 8.27 -1.89
N PRO A 24 -1.94 7.03 -2.41
CA PRO A 24 -1.49 5.89 -1.59
C PRO A 24 -0.12 6.11 -0.93
N ILE A 25 0.79 6.83 -1.58
CA ILE A 25 2.12 7.14 -1.04
C ILE A 25 2.02 8.17 0.09
N ILE A 26 1.20 9.21 -0.11
CA ILE A 26 0.95 10.25 0.90
C ILE A 26 0.32 9.64 2.14
N GLU A 27 -0.69 8.80 1.97
CA GLU A 27 -1.37 8.15 3.09
C GLU A 27 -0.46 7.17 3.83
N LEU A 28 0.39 6.42 3.12
CA LEU A 28 1.35 5.53 3.75
C LEU A 28 2.28 6.30 4.71
N LYS A 29 2.77 7.45 4.26
CA LYS A 29 3.60 8.32 5.10
C LYS A 29 2.81 8.91 6.27
N TYR A 30 1.61 9.43 5.99
CA TYR A 30 0.73 9.99 7.01
C TYR A 30 0.42 8.99 8.14
N ASN A 31 0.03 7.77 7.79
CA ASN A 31 -0.29 6.73 8.78
C ASN A 31 0.94 6.32 9.59
N SER A 32 2.11 6.16 8.95
CA SER A 32 3.35 5.90 9.70
C SER A 32 3.66 7.00 10.72
N ASP A 33 3.53 8.27 10.35
CA ASP A 33 3.81 9.39 11.25
C ASP A 33 2.76 9.50 12.36
N LEU A 34 1.48 9.31 12.02
CA LEU A 34 0.39 9.28 12.99
C LEU A 34 0.60 8.20 14.06
N TYR A 35 0.93 6.97 13.64
CA TYR A 35 1.13 5.85 14.57
C TYR A 35 2.37 6.04 15.45
N GLU A 36 3.42 6.69 14.94
CA GLU A 36 4.55 7.10 15.76
C GLU A 36 4.14 8.13 16.82
N ASN A 37 3.34 9.12 16.44
CA ASN A 37 2.87 10.15 17.36
C ASN A 37 1.93 9.58 18.44
N ILE A 38 1.04 8.66 18.07
CA ILE A 38 0.19 7.92 19.02
C ILE A 38 1.06 7.15 20.01
N GLU A 39 2.10 6.45 19.54
CA GLU A 39 3.00 5.71 20.44
C GLU A 39 3.73 6.66 21.43
N LYS A 40 4.22 7.81 20.95
CA LYS A 40 4.87 8.82 21.80
C LYS A 40 3.91 9.40 22.85
N PHE A 41 2.70 9.75 22.43
CA PHE A 41 1.65 10.26 23.32
C PHE A 41 1.29 9.22 24.40
N ASN A 42 1.11 7.97 24.01
CA ASN A 42 0.83 6.87 24.94
C ASN A 42 1.95 6.69 25.97
N LYS A 43 3.23 6.78 25.57
CA LYS A 43 4.36 6.72 26.52
C LYS A 43 4.34 7.89 27.51
N TYR A 44 4.04 9.09 27.02
CA TYR A 44 3.94 10.29 27.85
C TYR A 44 2.83 10.19 28.89
N CYS A 45 1.61 9.80 28.48
CA CYS A 45 0.45 9.64 29.36
C CYS A 45 0.66 8.58 30.46
N LEU A 46 1.61 7.66 30.26
CA LEU A 46 1.95 6.62 31.22
C LEU A 46 3.16 6.97 32.10
N ASN A 47 3.65 8.22 32.08
CA ASN A 47 4.89 8.61 32.78
C ASN A 47 6.10 7.72 32.43
N ASN A 48 6.13 7.14 31.22
CA ASN A 48 7.09 6.11 30.80
C ASN A 48 7.07 4.81 31.63
N ASP A 49 6.03 4.54 32.41
CA ASP A 49 5.88 3.27 33.10
C ASP A 49 5.33 2.20 32.15
N ALA A 50 6.20 1.27 31.76
CA ALA A 50 5.87 0.16 30.88
C ALA A 50 4.84 -0.83 31.49
N LYS A 51 4.63 -0.81 32.81
CA LYS A 51 3.65 -1.68 33.49
C LYS A 51 2.21 -1.21 33.28
N LEU A 52 1.98 0.09 33.15
CA LEU A 52 0.66 0.70 32.94
C LEU A 52 0.21 0.65 31.47
N LEU A 53 1.04 0.09 30.59
CA LEU A 53 0.79 0.00 29.15
C LEU A 53 -0.35 -0.97 28.79
N SER A 54 -0.77 -1.83 29.72
CA SER A 54 -2.01 -2.63 29.62
C SER A 54 -3.26 -1.88 30.08
N GLU A 55 -3.14 -0.64 30.58
CA GLU A 55 -4.24 0.18 31.11
C GLU A 55 -4.72 1.28 30.14
N LEU A 56 -4.02 1.51 29.02
CA LEU A 56 -4.50 2.38 27.94
C LEU A 56 -5.54 1.67 27.07
N ASP A 57 -6.68 2.31 26.80
CA ASP A 57 -7.67 1.80 25.83
C ASP A 57 -7.16 1.92 24.39
N VAL A 58 -6.23 2.85 24.17
CA VAL A 58 -5.47 3.01 22.94
C VAL A 58 -4.31 2.03 22.97
N LYS A 59 -4.54 0.77 22.58
CA LYS A 59 -3.43 -0.16 22.38
C LYS A 59 -3.14 -0.46 20.92
N ASP A 60 -2.73 0.62 20.29
CA ASP A 60 -2.35 0.78 18.90
C ASP A 60 -0.82 0.94 18.79
N THR A 61 -0.08 -0.16 18.97
CA THR A 61 1.39 -0.11 18.82
C THR A 61 1.76 0.21 17.36
N TYR A 62 2.85 0.97 17.14
CA TYR A 62 3.28 1.30 15.78
C TYR A 62 3.32 0.08 14.86
N MET A 63 3.86 -1.05 15.33
CA MET A 63 3.98 -2.26 14.52
C MET A 63 2.63 -2.90 14.19
N TRP A 64 1.70 -2.95 15.15
CA TRP A 64 0.32 -3.38 14.94
C TRP A 64 -0.36 -2.53 13.87
N ASN A 65 -0.45 -1.22 14.10
CA ASN A 65 -1.18 -0.32 13.21
C ASN A 65 -0.57 -0.28 11.81
N MET A 66 0.76 -0.25 11.74
CA MET A 66 1.44 -0.21 10.45
C MET A 66 1.23 -1.52 9.70
N SER A 67 1.31 -2.67 10.37
CA SER A 67 1.09 -3.97 9.74
C SER A 67 -0.38 -4.15 9.32
N SER A 68 -1.34 -3.77 10.15
CA SER A 68 -2.77 -3.84 9.79
C SER A 68 -3.17 -2.82 8.70
N TYR A 69 -2.41 -1.73 8.56
CA TYR A 69 -2.57 -0.78 7.46
C TYR A 69 -2.00 -1.32 6.14
N ILE A 70 -0.78 -1.90 6.16
CA ILE A 70 -0.11 -2.36 4.94
C ILE A 70 -0.58 -3.73 4.45
N TYR A 71 -1.18 -4.55 5.32
CA TYR A 71 -1.75 -5.86 4.97
C TYR A 71 -3.28 -5.86 5.04
N ASP A 72 -3.92 -6.67 4.19
CA ASP A 72 -5.32 -7.03 4.35
C ASP A 72 -5.46 -8.10 5.44
N TYR A 73 -5.59 -7.62 6.68
CA TYR A 73 -5.68 -8.47 7.87
C TYR A 73 -6.88 -9.44 7.83
N ASN A 74 -7.97 -9.07 7.17
CA ASN A 74 -9.17 -9.91 7.11
C ASN A 74 -8.96 -11.10 6.17
N ASN A 75 -8.31 -10.87 5.02
CA ASN A 75 -8.03 -11.91 4.04
C ASN A 75 -6.77 -12.74 4.33
N LEU A 76 -6.01 -12.40 5.38
CA LEU A 76 -4.75 -13.05 5.73
C LEU A 76 -4.88 -14.57 5.98
N SER A 77 -6.00 -15.02 6.53
CA SER A 77 -6.23 -16.45 6.82
C SER A 77 -6.36 -17.31 5.55
N ASN A 78 -6.66 -16.71 4.40
CA ASN A 78 -6.69 -17.43 3.12
C ASN A 78 -5.29 -17.95 2.73
N PHE A 79 -4.23 -17.40 3.32
CA PHE A 79 -2.84 -17.76 3.05
C PHE A 79 -2.29 -18.77 4.05
N PHE A 80 -3.13 -19.29 4.96
CA PHE A 80 -2.72 -20.30 5.92
C PHE A 80 -2.76 -21.67 5.24
N HIS A 81 -1.76 -22.51 5.51
CA HIS A 81 -1.84 -23.91 5.10
C HIS A 81 -2.96 -24.62 5.85
N LYS A 82 -3.66 -25.53 5.17
CA LYS A 82 -4.63 -26.41 5.81
C LYS A 82 -3.95 -27.69 6.30
N ARG A 83 -4.55 -28.33 7.31
CA ARG A 83 -4.02 -29.55 7.95
C ARG A 83 -3.84 -30.73 6.98
N ASP A 84 -4.61 -30.75 5.89
CA ASP A 84 -4.60 -31.77 4.84
C ASP A 84 -3.59 -31.49 3.71
N ASP A 85 -2.97 -30.31 3.68
CA ASP A 85 -1.91 -29.98 2.71
C ASP A 85 -0.68 -30.87 2.94
N ARG A 86 -0.41 -31.79 2.01
CA ARG A 86 0.72 -32.73 2.10
C ARG A 86 2.04 -32.03 1.73
N GLY A 87 2.71 -31.47 2.74
CA GLY A 87 4.07 -30.92 2.61
C GLY A 87 4.88 -31.14 3.88
N ILE A 88 5.92 -31.98 3.81
CA ILE A 88 6.88 -32.17 4.91
C ILE A 88 7.85 -30.97 4.88
N GLY A 89 7.86 -30.17 5.95
CA GLY A 89 8.85 -29.10 6.15
C GLY A 89 8.50 -27.72 5.58
N THR A 90 7.30 -27.49 5.06
CA THR A 90 6.87 -26.16 4.58
C THR A 90 6.47 -25.26 5.76
N SER A 91 6.84 -23.98 5.69
CA SER A 91 6.35 -22.92 6.59
C SER A 91 4.84 -22.99 6.75
N ASP A 92 4.28 -22.55 7.87
CA ASP A 92 2.85 -22.72 8.21
C ASP A 92 1.88 -21.89 7.36
N TYR A 93 2.44 -21.10 6.45
CA TYR A 93 1.73 -20.24 5.52
C TYR A 93 2.21 -20.47 4.09
N ALA A 94 1.26 -20.34 3.15
CA ALA A 94 1.55 -20.26 1.74
C ALA A 94 2.36 -18.98 1.51
N GLY A 95 3.59 -19.12 1.01
CA GLY A 95 4.45 -17.99 0.72
C GLY A 95 3.71 -16.98 -0.16
N LEU A 96 3.68 -15.71 0.27
CA LEU A 96 3.12 -14.64 -0.54
C LEU A 96 3.84 -14.61 -1.88
N ASN A 97 3.09 -14.65 -2.99
CA ASN A 97 3.65 -14.23 -4.27
C ASN A 97 3.76 -12.70 -4.23
N ARG A 98 4.88 -12.20 -3.74
CA ARG A 98 5.13 -10.76 -3.50
C ARG A 98 5.17 -9.93 -4.80
N ASP A 99 5.19 -10.59 -5.95
CA ASP A 99 5.22 -9.95 -7.27
C ASP A 99 3.85 -9.93 -7.97
N ALA A 100 2.81 -10.52 -7.35
CA ALA A 100 1.49 -10.63 -7.95
C ALA A 100 0.42 -9.89 -7.14
N ALA A 101 -0.38 -9.06 -7.82
CA ALA A 101 -1.53 -8.37 -7.21
C ALA A 101 -2.68 -9.34 -6.88
N LYS A 102 -2.80 -10.43 -7.64
CA LYS A 102 -3.77 -11.50 -7.44
C LYS A 102 -3.08 -12.85 -7.35
N VAL A 103 -3.60 -13.69 -6.47
CA VAL A 103 -3.09 -15.05 -6.28
C VAL A 103 -4.24 -16.05 -6.41
N SER A 104 -3.92 -17.24 -6.90
CA SER A 104 -4.87 -18.35 -6.89
C SER A 104 -4.76 -19.09 -5.56
N VAL A 105 -5.83 -19.06 -4.78
CA VAL A 105 -5.97 -19.83 -3.54
C VAL A 105 -7.21 -20.69 -3.68
N ASN A 106 -7.06 -22.01 -3.53
CA ASN A 106 -8.17 -22.98 -3.65
C ASN A 106 -8.97 -22.81 -4.97
N ASN A 107 -8.27 -22.67 -6.09
CA ASN A 107 -8.84 -22.44 -7.44
C ASN A 107 -9.68 -21.15 -7.58
N LYS A 108 -9.61 -20.23 -6.63
CA LYS A 108 -10.22 -18.90 -6.71
C LYS A 108 -9.13 -17.83 -6.83
N GLN A 109 -9.37 -16.84 -7.69
CA GLN A 109 -8.51 -15.67 -7.78
C GLN A 109 -8.93 -14.66 -6.71
N ILE A 110 -8.02 -14.38 -5.77
CA ILE A 110 -8.23 -13.38 -4.71
C ILE A 110 -7.14 -12.32 -4.80
N ASP A 111 -7.44 -11.11 -4.31
CA ASP A 111 -6.41 -10.08 -4.14
C ASP A 111 -5.37 -10.55 -3.13
N ASN A 112 -4.12 -10.22 -3.40
CA ASN A 112 -3.02 -10.48 -2.49
C ASN A 112 -3.19 -9.65 -1.20
N VAL A 113 -2.67 -10.15 -0.08
CA VAL A 113 -2.72 -9.45 1.22
C VAL A 113 -1.94 -8.13 1.22
N MET A 114 -1.13 -7.83 0.20
CA MET A 114 -0.34 -6.60 0.10
C MET A 114 -1.23 -5.39 -0.21
N LYS A 115 -2.00 -4.95 0.79
CA LYS A 115 -3.06 -3.94 0.66
C LYS A 115 -2.56 -2.64 0.02
N ILE A 116 -1.44 -2.08 0.48
CA ILE A 116 -0.93 -0.80 -0.04
C ILE A 116 -0.29 -0.94 -1.42
N TYR A 117 0.35 -2.07 -1.70
CA TYR A 117 0.79 -2.38 -3.06
C TYR A 117 -0.39 -2.38 -4.05
N ASN A 118 -1.45 -3.12 -3.72
CA ASN A 118 -2.66 -3.19 -4.54
C ASN A 118 -3.37 -1.83 -4.64
N TYR A 119 -3.43 -1.09 -3.54
CA TYR A 119 -4.02 0.25 -3.51
C TYR A 119 -3.29 1.21 -4.46
N TYR A 120 -1.95 1.22 -4.43
CA TYR A 120 -1.13 2.00 -5.34
C TYR A 120 -1.28 1.57 -6.81
N LEU A 121 -1.24 0.26 -7.08
CA LEU A 121 -1.43 -0.29 -8.42
C LEU A 121 -2.77 0.13 -9.02
N TYR A 122 -3.87 -0.04 -8.27
CA TYR A 122 -5.22 0.27 -8.75
C TYR A 122 -5.46 1.77 -8.92
N MET A 123 -4.97 2.61 -8.00
CA MET A 123 -5.09 4.07 -8.12
C MET A 123 -4.25 4.64 -9.28
N SER A 124 -3.13 4.00 -9.59
CA SER A 124 -2.25 4.42 -10.70
C SER A 124 -2.65 3.87 -12.07
N LEU A 125 -3.48 2.81 -12.10
CA LEU A 125 -3.86 2.12 -13.33
C LEU A 125 -4.59 3.05 -14.31
N GLY A 126 -5.45 3.94 -13.81
CA GLY A 126 -6.17 4.91 -14.64
C GLY A 126 -5.20 5.84 -15.38
N PHE A 127 -4.20 6.39 -14.68
CA PHE A 127 -3.16 7.21 -15.31
C PHE A 127 -2.36 6.42 -16.34
N PHE A 128 -1.97 5.19 -15.99
CA PHE A 128 -1.22 4.29 -16.87
C PHE A 128 -1.96 3.97 -18.17
N ILE A 129 -3.26 3.66 -18.11
CA ILE A 129 -4.06 3.36 -19.30
C ILE A 129 -4.20 4.62 -20.17
N VAL A 130 -4.55 5.76 -19.58
CA VAL A 130 -4.78 7.00 -20.33
C VAL A 130 -3.52 7.46 -21.06
N ILE A 131 -2.36 7.41 -20.40
CA ILE A 131 -1.10 7.87 -21.01
C ILE A 131 -0.64 6.95 -22.15
N ILE A 132 -0.84 5.63 -22.02
CA ILE A 132 -0.50 4.63 -23.04
C ILE A 132 -1.43 4.76 -24.25
N VAL A 133 -2.74 4.82 -24.03
CA VAL A 133 -3.74 4.98 -25.10
C VAL A 133 -3.50 6.28 -25.85
N PHE A 134 -3.22 7.37 -25.13
CA PHE A 134 -2.86 8.64 -25.75
C PHE A 134 -1.60 8.52 -26.61
N PHE A 135 -0.52 7.92 -26.08
CA PHE A 135 0.70 7.71 -26.84
C PHE A 135 0.49 6.88 -28.12
N ILE A 136 -0.25 5.77 -28.04
CA ILE A 136 -0.56 4.91 -29.19
C ILE A 136 -1.37 5.69 -30.23
N SER A 137 -2.36 6.48 -29.81
CA SER A 137 -3.15 7.33 -30.69
C SER A 137 -2.27 8.32 -31.47
N GLN A 138 -1.38 9.03 -30.76
CA GLN A 138 -0.47 10.00 -31.40
C GLN A 138 0.56 9.32 -32.32
N ALA A 139 1.06 8.13 -31.93
CA ALA A 139 1.97 7.34 -32.77
C ALA A 139 1.28 6.84 -34.05
N ASN A 140 0.01 6.45 -33.96
CA ASN A 140 -0.79 6.04 -35.12
C ASN A 140 -0.97 7.20 -36.11
N ILE A 141 -1.17 8.43 -35.61
CA ILE A 141 -1.18 9.62 -36.46
C ILE A 141 0.17 9.77 -37.16
N LEU A 142 1.28 9.71 -36.43
CA LEU A 142 2.63 9.86 -37.01
C LEU A 142 2.93 8.86 -38.14
N ILE A 143 2.56 7.58 -37.96
CA ILE A 143 2.82 6.50 -38.92
C ILE A 143 1.96 6.67 -40.19
N ASN A 144 0.75 7.19 -40.07
CA ASN A 144 -0.19 7.34 -41.19
C ASN A 144 -0.11 8.71 -41.91
N ILE A 145 0.94 9.49 -41.64
CA ILE A 145 1.27 10.67 -42.46
C ILE A 145 1.93 10.18 -43.75
N GLY A 146 1.10 9.74 -44.70
CA GLY A 146 1.48 9.57 -46.10
C GLY A 146 1.18 10.84 -46.89
N ALA A 147 1.84 11.06 -48.04
CA ALA A 147 1.73 12.28 -48.86
C ALA A 147 0.29 12.63 -49.34
N THR A 148 -0.68 11.74 -49.15
CA THR A 148 -2.08 11.90 -49.55
C THR A 148 -3.08 11.79 -48.39
N SER A 149 -2.64 11.72 -47.13
CA SER A 149 -3.57 11.66 -45.99
C SER A 149 -4.01 13.06 -45.55
N ASP A 150 -5.23 13.19 -45.04
CA ASP A 150 -5.76 14.45 -44.50
C ASP A 150 -4.82 15.06 -43.44
N TYR A 151 -4.08 14.21 -42.72
CA TYR A 151 -3.04 14.64 -41.77
C TYR A 151 -1.85 15.32 -42.44
N ALA A 152 -1.40 14.83 -43.60
CA ALA A 152 -0.32 15.47 -44.34
C ALA A 152 -0.73 16.84 -44.87
N ILE A 153 -1.97 16.97 -45.37
CA ILE A 153 -2.52 18.23 -45.86
C ILE A 153 -2.60 19.28 -44.73
N CYS A 154 -3.01 18.87 -43.53
CA CYS A 154 -3.06 19.74 -42.35
C CYS A 154 -1.69 20.11 -41.77
N MET A 155 -0.63 19.36 -42.08
CA MET A 155 0.73 19.57 -41.55
C MET A 155 1.70 20.20 -42.57
N ASP A 156 1.26 20.45 -43.81
CA ASP A 156 2.06 21.09 -44.87
C ASP A 156 1.79 22.60 -44.96
N GLY A 157 1.73 23.28 -43.81
CA GLY A 157 1.56 24.74 -43.75
C GLY A 157 2.70 25.48 -44.48
N GLU A 158 2.38 26.63 -45.10
CA GLU A 158 3.25 27.50 -45.93
C GLU A 158 4.45 28.14 -45.18
N GLY A 159 5.21 27.35 -44.43
CA GLY A 159 6.40 27.78 -43.71
C GLY A 159 7.70 27.44 -44.45
N SER A 160 8.70 28.34 -44.34
CA SER A 160 10.09 28.10 -44.78
C SER A 160 10.60 26.72 -44.34
N SER A 161 11.43 26.10 -45.19
CA SER A 161 11.90 24.71 -45.15
C SER A 161 12.38 24.15 -43.80
N ASP A 162 12.72 24.99 -42.83
CA ASP A 162 13.26 24.59 -41.52
C ASP A 162 12.21 24.39 -40.42
N ASN A 163 10.96 24.85 -40.60
CA ASN A 163 9.89 24.83 -39.58
C ASN A 163 8.60 24.12 -40.05
N LYS A 164 8.73 22.99 -40.76
CA LYS A 164 7.54 22.20 -41.11
C LYS A 164 6.85 21.68 -39.85
N ILE A 165 5.53 21.83 -39.76
CA ILE A 165 4.69 21.37 -38.64
C ILE A 165 4.94 19.88 -38.34
N PHE A 166 5.22 19.09 -39.38
CA PHE A 166 5.67 17.71 -39.26
C PHE A 166 6.92 17.52 -38.37
N ASN A 167 7.96 18.34 -38.53
CA ASN A 167 9.18 18.26 -37.72
C ASN A 167 8.89 18.61 -36.25
N VAL A 168 8.01 19.57 -36.01
CA VAL A 168 7.55 19.92 -34.65
C VAL A 168 6.77 18.76 -34.03
N PHE A 169 5.84 18.16 -34.78
CA PHE A 169 5.06 17.01 -34.33
C PHE A 169 5.94 15.77 -34.05
N LYS A 170 6.94 15.53 -34.90
CA LYS A 170 7.94 14.47 -34.70
C LYS A 170 8.75 14.68 -33.41
N ASN A 171 9.21 15.91 -33.16
CA ASN A 171 9.93 16.24 -31.92
C ASN A 171 9.04 16.11 -30.68
N TYR A 172 7.77 16.52 -30.77
CA TYR A 172 6.77 16.29 -29.74
C TYR A 172 6.59 14.80 -29.43
N MET A 173 6.52 13.94 -30.46
CA MET A 173 6.40 12.50 -30.28
C MET A 173 7.59 11.88 -29.54
N TYR A 174 8.81 12.36 -29.80
CA TYR A 174 9.98 11.94 -29.03
C TYR A 174 9.90 12.36 -27.56
N ALA A 175 9.48 13.60 -27.30
CA ALA A 175 9.28 14.07 -25.93
C ALA A 175 8.19 13.27 -25.20
N LEU A 176 7.08 12.96 -25.88
CA LEU A 176 5.99 12.15 -25.34
C LEU A 176 6.45 10.72 -25.04
N PHE A 177 7.24 10.11 -25.94
CA PHE A 177 7.85 8.80 -25.71
C PHE A 177 8.72 8.80 -24.44
N VAL A 178 9.61 9.79 -24.30
CA VAL A 178 10.46 9.93 -23.11
C VAL A 178 9.61 10.10 -21.85
N TYR A 179 8.56 10.92 -21.90
CA TYR A 179 7.65 11.14 -20.78
C TYR A 179 6.94 9.84 -20.35
N VAL A 180 6.41 9.06 -21.30
CA VAL A 180 5.78 7.75 -21.05
C VAL A 180 6.80 6.75 -20.51
N ALA A 181 8.00 6.67 -21.09
CA ALA A 181 9.04 5.76 -20.65
C ALA A 181 9.50 6.05 -19.22
N LEU A 182 9.72 7.33 -18.89
CA LEU A 182 10.02 7.75 -17.52
C LEU A 182 8.90 7.35 -16.57
N PHE A 183 7.64 7.58 -16.95
CA PHE A 183 6.51 7.19 -16.10
C PHE A 183 6.51 5.68 -15.82
N ILE A 184 6.68 4.83 -16.83
CA ILE A 184 6.74 3.38 -16.67
C ILE A 184 7.88 2.97 -15.75
N ILE A 185 9.07 3.57 -15.92
CA ILE A 185 10.24 3.30 -15.07
C ILE A 185 9.93 3.65 -13.61
N PHE A 186 9.46 4.87 -13.34
CA PHE A 186 9.18 5.32 -11.98
C PHE A 186 8.04 4.56 -11.32
N PHE A 187 6.97 4.28 -12.07
CA PHE A 187 5.87 3.45 -11.61
C PHE A 187 6.36 2.05 -11.18
N SER A 188 7.22 1.43 -11.99
CA SER A 188 7.83 0.12 -11.67
C SER A 188 8.75 0.19 -10.46
N LEU A 189 9.53 1.27 -10.32
CA LEU A 189 10.39 1.50 -9.15
C LEU A 189 9.59 1.67 -7.86
N ILE A 190 8.47 2.40 -7.90
CA ILE A 190 7.60 2.57 -6.72
C ILE A 190 6.96 1.24 -6.34
N LEU A 191 6.43 0.48 -7.30
CA LEU A 191 5.91 -0.86 -7.05
C LEU A 191 6.97 -1.76 -6.40
N LYS A 192 8.20 -1.75 -6.93
CA LYS A 192 9.33 -2.48 -6.35
C LYS A 192 9.63 -2.02 -4.92
N LYS A 193 9.61 -0.71 -4.65
CA LYS A 193 9.84 -0.20 -3.29
C LYS A 193 8.72 -0.57 -2.33
N LEU A 194 7.48 -0.64 -2.82
CA LEU A 194 6.37 -1.19 -2.05
C LEU A 194 6.57 -2.69 -1.77
N THR A 195 7.03 -3.51 -2.73
CA THR A 195 7.31 -4.94 -2.46
C THR A 195 8.46 -5.13 -1.45
N GLU A 196 9.49 -4.28 -1.48
CA GLU A 196 10.55 -4.24 -0.47
C GLU A 196 10.02 -4.00 0.96
N LEU A 197 8.93 -3.24 1.12
CA LEU A 197 8.28 -3.07 2.44
C LEU A 197 7.77 -4.40 3.00
N TYR A 198 7.30 -5.30 2.14
CA TYR A 198 6.80 -6.63 2.52
C TYR A 198 7.92 -7.67 2.62
N ALA A 199 8.99 -7.51 1.83
CA ALA A 199 10.07 -8.49 1.73
C ALA A 199 11.20 -8.28 2.74
N ASP A 200 11.56 -7.02 2.99
CA ASP A 200 12.74 -6.64 3.77
C ASP A 200 12.38 -6.22 5.20
N THR A 201 11.10 -6.31 5.57
CA THR A 201 10.64 -6.06 6.92
C THR A 201 10.03 -7.31 7.52
N ASP A 202 10.12 -7.42 8.84
CA ASP A 202 9.55 -8.55 9.59
C ASP A 202 8.03 -8.43 9.80
N THR A 203 7.37 -7.48 9.10
CA THR A 203 5.95 -7.17 9.27
C THR A 203 5.03 -8.32 8.87
N TYR A 204 5.43 -9.13 7.86
CA TYR A 204 4.65 -10.30 7.46
C TYR A 204 4.63 -11.36 8.56
N GLU A 205 5.79 -11.70 9.11
CA GLU A 205 5.89 -12.67 10.21
C GLU A 205 5.09 -12.20 11.43
N TYR A 206 5.17 -10.90 11.72
CA TYR A 206 4.43 -10.29 12.81
C TYR A 206 2.91 -10.36 12.59
N ILE A 207 2.39 -9.88 11.45
CA ILE A 207 0.94 -9.83 11.21
C ILE A 207 0.30 -11.22 11.14
N MET A 208 1.03 -12.20 10.60
CA MET A 208 0.63 -13.60 10.56
C MET A 208 0.48 -14.17 11.97
N LEU A 209 1.47 -13.93 12.83
CA LEU A 209 1.40 -14.33 14.24
C LEU A 209 0.23 -13.66 14.97
N MET A 210 -0.04 -12.38 14.71
CA MET A 210 -1.21 -11.70 15.30
C MET A 210 -2.52 -12.34 14.84
N LYS A 211 -2.63 -12.69 13.56
CA LYS A 211 -3.82 -13.36 13.02
C LYS A 211 -4.03 -14.75 13.57
N GLU A 212 -2.96 -15.52 13.76
CA GLU A 212 -3.02 -16.81 14.45
C GLU A 212 -3.56 -16.64 15.88
N LEU A 213 -3.02 -15.71 16.66
CA LEU A 213 -3.50 -15.44 18.03
C LEU A 213 -4.95 -14.96 18.06
N ASP A 214 -5.37 -14.15 17.10
CA ASP A 214 -6.74 -13.65 16.96
C ASP A 214 -7.74 -14.76 16.67
N ILE A 215 -7.40 -15.71 15.78
CA ILE A 215 -8.25 -16.89 15.51
C ILE A 215 -8.41 -17.72 16.79
N LEU A 216 -7.31 -17.98 17.50
CA LEU A 216 -7.37 -18.75 18.76
C LEU A 216 -8.23 -18.04 19.81
N LEU A 217 -8.10 -16.72 19.92
CA LEU A 217 -8.85 -15.90 20.86
C LEU A 217 -10.35 -15.87 20.53
N LYS A 218 -10.71 -15.64 19.26
CA LYS A 218 -12.10 -15.53 18.79
C LYS A 218 -12.85 -16.85 18.85
N GLU A 219 -12.19 -17.94 18.46
CA GLU A 219 -12.82 -19.26 18.49
C GLU A 219 -12.86 -19.87 19.89
N ASN A 220 -11.91 -19.51 20.76
CA ASN A 220 -11.88 -19.88 22.19
C ASN A 220 -12.16 -21.38 22.44
N LYS A 221 -11.60 -22.27 21.61
CA LYS A 221 -11.80 -23.71 21.74
C LYS A 221 -11.19 -24.25 23.04
N PRO A 222 -11.80 -25.26 23.69
CA PRO A 222 -11.30 -25.82 24.95
C PRO A 222 -9.83 -26.30 24.89
N ALA A 223 -9.42 -26.89 23.75
CA ALA A 223 -8.05 -27.34 23.53
C ALA A 223 -7.02 -26.20 23.59
N ASN A 224 -7.43 -24.96 23.33
CA ASN A 224 -6.55 -23.78 23.29
C ASN A 224 -6.65 -22.93 24.57
N ALA A 225 -7.42 -23.35 25.58
CA ALA A 225 -7.74 -22.56 26.76
C ALA A 225 -6.48 -22.00 27.48
N GLY A 226 -5.37 -22.74 27.45
CA GLY A 226 -4.11 -22.28 28.04
C GLY A 226 -3.54 -21.01 27.41
N ILE A 227 -3.62 -20.86 26.09
CA ILE A 227 -3.16 -19.65 25.38
C ILE A 227 -4.22 -18.54 25.53
N VAL A 228 -5.49 -18.89 25.35
CA VAL A 228 -6.59 -17.92 25.42
C VAL A 228 -6.69 -17.28 26.81
N ASN A 229 -6.49 -18.03 27.89
CA ASN A 229 -6.50 -17.48 29.25
C ASN A 229 -5.37 -16.48 29.48
N ILE A 230 -4.18 -16.74 28.93
CA ILE A 230 -3.06 -15.78 28.99
C ILE A 230 -3.45 -14.52 28.22
N LEU A 231 -3.95 -14.65 26.98
CA LEU A 231 -4.39 -13.49 26.18
C LEU A 231 -5.46 -12.67 26.91
N LYS A 232 -6.49 -13.32 27.47
CA LYS A 232 -7.58 -12.67 28.21
C LYS A 232 -7.12 -11.95 29.48
N LYS A 233 -6.10 -12.46 30.17
CA LYS A 233 -5.49 -11.80 31.33
C LYS A 233 -4.94 -10.40 30.98
N TYR A 234 -4.56 -10.18 29.72
CA TYR A 234 -3.96 -8.95 29.23
C TYR A 234 -4.84 -8.20 28.20
N SER A 235 -6.10 -8.60 28.01
CA SER A 235 -7.03 -8.01 27.03
C SER A 235 -7.99 -6.96 27.61
N LYS A 236 -7.81 -6.54 28.88
CA LYS A 236 -8.77 -5.69 29.60
C LYS A 236 -10.22 -6.23 29.51
N ASN A 237 -11.21 -5.33 29.50
CA ASN A 237 -12.65 -5.62 29.38
C ASN A 237 -13.08 -6.02 27.95
N LYS A 238 -12.19 -5.97 26.95
CA LYS A 238 -12.49 -6.32 25.54
C LYS A 238 -11.86 -7.68 25.20
N ILE A 239 -12.64 -8.74 25.40
CA ILE A 239 -12.14 -10.11 25.59
C ILE A 239 -11.83 -10.86 24.26
N ASN A 240 -12.27 -10.35 23.11
CA ASN A 240 -12.38 -11.16 21.87
C ASN A 240 -11.61 -10.63 20.65
N ASP A 241 -10.68 -9.69 20.79
CA ASP A 241 -9.94 -9.15 19.64
C ASP A 241 -8.49 -8.84 20.00
N ILE A 242 -7.56 -9.38 19.19
CA ILE A 242 -6.11 -9.23 19.38
C ILE A 242 -5.67 -7.77 19.33
N ALA A 243 -6.42 -6.90 18.64
CA ALA A 243 -6.16 -5.47 18.53
C ALA A 243 -6.10 -4.78 19.90
N TYR A 244 -6.80 -5.31 20.91
CA TYR A 244 -6.81 -4.74 22.26
C TYR A 244 -5.79 -5.40 23.19
N ILE A 245 -5.00 -6.35 22.70
CA ILE A 245 -4.06 -7.11 23.52
C ILE A 245 -2.67 -6.51 23.51
N ALA A 246 -2.17 -6.40 24.73
CA ALA A 246 -0.92 -5.81 25.12
C ALA A 246 0.36 -6.58 24.78
N LEU A 247 0.54 -7.02 23.53
CA LEU A 247 1.61 -7.95 23.18
C LEU A 247 3.05 -7.38 23.24
N ASN A 248 3.23 -6.09 23.51
CA ASN A 248 4.55 -5.51 23.79
C ASN A 248 5.00 -5.66 25.26
N ASN A 249 4.15 -6.19 26.14
CA ASN A 249 4.48 -6.39 27.55
C ASN A 249 5.36 -7.65 27.72
N LYS A 250 6.55 -7.52 28.30
CA LYS A 250 7.46 -8.65 28.55
C LYS A 250 6.80 -9.78 29.36
N ALA A 251 5.84 -9.46 30.24
CA ALA A 251 5.13 -10.45 31.03
C ALA A 251 4.25 -11.38 30.17
N ILE A 252 3.45 -10.84 29.24
CA ILE A 252 2.62 -11.68 28.37
C ILE A 252 3.48 -12.51 27.41
N ILE A 253 4.55 -11.92 26.86
CA ILE A 253 5.49 -12.61 25.97
C ILE A 253 6.15 -13.77 26.72
N SER A 254 6.59 -13.55 27.97
CA SER A 254 7.20 -14.59 28.79
C SER A 254 6.21 -15.71 29.13
N GLU A 255 4.97 -15.38 29.49
CA GLU A 255 3.93 -16.39 29.80
C GLU A 255 3.54 -17.20 28.57
N LEU A 256 3.33 -16.54 27.42
CA LEU A 256 3.04 -17.20 26.14
C LEU A 256 4.20 -18.08 25.69
N SER A 257 5.42 -17.55 25.71
CA SER A 257 6.62 -18.29 25.31
C SER A 257 6.83 -19.50 26.22
N ALA A 258 6.73 -19.35 27.54
CA ALA A 258 6.86 -20.47 28.47
C ALA A 258 5.80 -21.56 28.23
N LYS A 259 4.56 -21.17 27.90
CA LYS A 259 3.48 -22.13 27.61
C LYS A 259 3.71 -22.88 26.29
N ILE A 260 4.24 -22.21 25.28
CA ILE A 260 4.51 -22.79 23.96
C ILE A 260 5.77 -23.67 23.98
N LEU A 261 6.79 -23.26 24.73
CA LEU A 261 8.06 -23.98 24.91
C LEU A 261 7.89 -25.26 25.73
N LYS A 262 7.02 -25.29 26.75
CA LYS A 262 6.71 -26.52 27.51
C LYS A 262 6.05 -27.62 26.67
N ASN A 263 5.50 -27.27 25.51
CA ASN A 263 4.92 -28.20 24.55
C ASN A 263 5.90 -28.52 23.39
N LYS A 264 7.22 -28.31 23.54
CA LYS A 264 8.23 -28.63 22.49
C LYS A 264 8.74 -30.07 22.52
N ASP A 265 8.43 -30.87 23.55
CA ASP A 265 8.93 -32.25 23.68
C ASP A 265 8.22 -33.26 22.78
N ASP A 266 7.10 -32.89 22.13
CA ASP A 266 6.46 -33.72 21.11
C ASP A 266 6.91 -33.31 19.70
N VAL A 267 7.63 -34.22 19.06
CA VAL A 267 8.05 -34.33 17.66
C VAL A 267 7.48 -33.28 16.69
N VAL A 268 8.42 -32.62 16.01
CA VAL A 268 8.46 -31.60 14.94
C VAL A 268 7.34 -31.56 13.84
N SER A 269 6.24 -32.32 13.90
CA SER A 269 5.30 -32.42 12.76
C SER A 269 3.80 -32.28 13.04
N VAL A 270 3.35 -31.90 14.24
CA VAL A 270 1.90 -31.90 14.52
C VAL A 270 1.37 -30.51 14.86
N VAL A 271 0.44 -30.07 14.01
CA VAL A 271 -0.58 -29.04 14.23
C VAL A 271 -0.90 -28.86 15.72
N LYS A 272 -0.57 -27.70 16.31
CA LYS A 272 -0.63 -27.50 17.77
C LYS A 272 -1.98 -27.00 18.30
N TYR A 273 -2.81 -26.40 17.46
CA TYR A 273 -4.00 -25.69 17.94
C TYR A 273 -5.25 -25.97 17.11
N ASP A 274 -6.37 -26.17 17.80
CA ASP A 274 -7.66 -26.42 17.18
C ASP A 274 -8.31 -25.16 16.66
N ASN A 275 -8.85 -25.22 15.44
CA ASN A 275 -9.60 -24.14 14.84
C ASN A 275 -10.72 -24.67 13.93
N ASN A 276 -11.65 -23.81 13.50
CA ASN A 276 -12.85 -24.20 12.74
C ASN A 276 -12.53 -24.56 11.28
N GLU A 277 -11.51 -23.91 10.71
CA GLU A 277 -11.18 -23.99 9.29
C GLU A 277 -10.05 -24.99 8.98
N ASN A 278 -9.61 -25.75 9.98
CA ASN A 278 -8.48 -26.68 9.88
C ASN A 278 -7.18 -26.01 9.39
N TYR A 279 -6.93 -24.77 9.79
CA TYR A 279 -5.64 -24.12 9.57
C TYR A 279 -4.52 -24.79 10.38
N LYS A 280 -3.31 -24.79 9.82
CA LYS A 280 -2.09 -25.21 10.50
C LYS A 280 -1.51 -24.04 11.30
N ILE A 281 -2.00 -23.86 12.53
CA ILE A 281 -1.50 -22.82 13.45
C ILE A 281 -0.34 -23.39 14.29
N THR A 282 0.78 -22.66 14.38
CA THR A 282 1.98 -23.11 15.10
C THR A 282 2.55 -22.10 16.08
N LEU A 283 2.25 -20.80 15.92
CA LEU A 283 2.82 -19.71 16.71
C LEU A 283 4.38 -19.69 16.66
N LYS A 284 4.97 -20.13 15.53
CA LYS A 284 6.42 -20.36 15.35
C LYS A 284 7.32 -19.16 15.72
N ASN A 285 6.79 -17.94 15.69
CA ASN A 285 7.53 -16.70 15.92
C ASN A 285 7.14 -15.94 17.21
N ILE A 286 6.45 -16.60 18.16
CA ILE A 286 6.02 -15.98 19.43
C ILE A 286 7.18 -15.31 20.20
N GLU A 287 8.36 -15.93 20.17
CA GLU A 287 9.56 -15.47 20.85
C GLU A 287 10.14 -14.17 20.25
N LYS A 288 9.82 -13.87 18.99
CA LYS A 288 10.25 -12.65 18.30
C LYS A 288 9.34 -11.45 18.54
N ILE A 289 8.21 -11.59 19.27
CA ILE A 289 7.27 -10.49 19.52
C ILE A 289 7.96 -9.27 20.15
N GLU A 290 8.93 -9.48 21.05
CA GLU A 290 9.69 -8.38 21.66
C GLU A 290 10.51 -7.64 20.61
N TYR A 291 11.21 -8.39 19.75
CA TYR A 291 12.00 -7.82 18.66
C TYR A 291 11.13 -7.04 17.65
N TYR A 292 9.98 -7.60 17.22
CA TYR A 292 9.07 -6.92 16.29
C TYR A 292 8.56 -5.58 16.84
N ASN A 293 8.37 -5.49 18.15
CA ASN A 293 7.96 -4.25 18.82
C ASN A 293 9.14 -3.36 19.26
N GLY A 294 10.37 -3.82 19.03
CA GLY A 294 11.60 -3.13 19.36
C GLY A 294 11.91 -1.96 18.40
N LYS A 295 12.88 -1.14 18.80
CA LYS A 295 13.28 0.03 18.01
C LYS A 295 13.80 -0.36 16.63
N GLU A 296 14.64 -1.39 16.55
CA GLU A 296 15.26 -1.83 15.29
C GLU A 296 14.23 -2.21 14.23
N ALA A 297 13.25 -3.05 14.57
CA ALA A 297 12.22 -3.48 13.62
C ALA A 297 11.33 -2.29 13.17
N LYS A 298 11.00 -1.39 14.09
CA LYS A 298 10.24 -0.16 13.76
C LYS A 298 11.01 0.76 12.83
N ASP A 299 12.29 0.98 13.10
CA ASP A 299 13.15 1.85 12.28
C ASP A 299 13.32 1.28 10.86
N LYS A 300 13.40 -0.06 10.69
CA LYS A 300 13.39 -0.69 9.36
C LYS A 300 12.14 -0.32 8.55
N VAL A 301 10.95 -0.41 9.16
CA VAL A 301 9.68 -0.05 8.50
C VAL A 301 9.64 1.44 8.17
N LYS A 302 9.99 2.30 9.12
CA LYS A 302 10.01 3.76 8.91
C LYS A 302 10.95 4.19 7.79
N ASN A 303 12.15 3.59 7.73
CA ASN A 303 13.12 3.88 6.68
C ASN A 303 12.57 3.48 5.31
N LYS A 304 11.97 2.29 5.20
CA LYS A 304 11.32 1.86 3.94
C LYS A 304 10.18 2.79 3.52
N VAL A 305 9.33 3.22 4.45
CA VAL A 305 8.26 4.20 4.18
C VAL A 305 8.85 5.54 3.72
N SER A 306 9.92 6.01 4.36
CA SER A 306 10.60 7.24 3.97
C SER A 306 11.20 7.15 2.57
N ASP A 307 11.84 6.03 2.23
CA ASP A 307 12.40 5.78 0.91
C ASP A 307 11.32 5.76 -0.18
N ILE A 308 10.16 5.15 0.10
CA ILE A 308 9.00 5.19 -0.81
C ILE A 308 8.47 6.62 -0.95
N PHE A 309 8.38 7.37 0.15
CA PHE A 309 7.84 8.72 0.12
C PHE A 309 8.69 9.71 -0.69
N GLN A 310 10.01 9.49 -0.82
CA GLN A 310 10.86 10.31 -1.68
C GLN A 310 10.42 10.33 -3.15
N PHE A 311 9.68 9.32 -3.62
CA PHE A 311 9.12 9.32 -4.97
C PHE A 311 8.00 10.34 -5.18
N ILE A 312 7.53 11.04 -4.14
CA ILE A 312 6.58 12.16 -4.30
C ILE A 312 7.17 13.28 -5.18
N TYR A 313 8.49 13.50 -5.12
CA TYR A 313 9.18 14.49 -5.95
C TYR A 313 9.12 14.15 -7.43
N VAL A 314 9.05 12.86 -7.77
CA VAL A 314 8.88 12.40 -9.15
C VAL A 314 7.48 12.76 -9.67
N TYR A 315 6.45 12.61 -8.84
CA TYR A 315 5.09 13.03 -9.20
C TYR A 315 4.99 14.54 -9.45
N ILE A 316 5.75 15.36 -8.71
CA ILE A 316 5.82 16.80 -8.96
C ILE A 316 6.35 17.08 -10.37
N ILE A 317 7.38 16.35 -10.83
CA ILE A 317 7.91 16.48 -12.21
C ILE A 317 6.83 16.12 -13.23
N PHE A 318 6.08 15.05 -13.00
CA PHE A 318 4.98 14.64 -13.89
C PHE A 318 3.82 15.62 -13.90
N LEU A 319 3.58 16.38 -12.83
CA LEU A 319 2.55 17.42 -12.80
C LEU A 319 2.94 18.66 -13.62
N ILE A 320 4.22 19.03 -13.67
CA ILE A 320 4.68 20.26 -14.34
C ILE A 320 4.31 20.27 -15.82
N VAL A 321 4.50 19.15 -16.53
CA VAL A 321 4.28 19.06 -17.98
C VAL A 321 2.81 19.36 -18.38
N PRO A 322 1.79 18.65 -17.86
CA PRO A 322 0.41 18.96 -18.15
C PRO A 322 -0.02 20.33 -17.64
N ILE A 323 0.48 20.81 -16.49
CA ILE A 323 0.20 22.17 -16.00
C ILE A 323 0.71 23.22 -16.99
N TYR A 324 1.93 23.04 -17.50
CA TYR A 324 2.54 23.94 -18.46
C TYR A 324 1.77 23.96 -19.79
N MET A 325 1.44 22.78 -20.35
CA MET A 325 0.65 22.67 -21.58
C MET A 325 -0.73 23.33 -21.42
N LEU A 326 -1.38 23.12 -20.28
CA LEU A 326 -2.67 23.71 -19.97
C LEU A 326 -2.56 25.24 -19.81
N SER A 327 -1.45 25.74 -19.26
CA SER A 327 -1.19 27.18 -19.14
C SER A 327 -1.07 27.88 -20.49
N ILE A 328 -0.43 27.23 -21.47
CA ILE A 328 -0.30 27.74 -22.84
C ILE A 328 -1.66 27.75 -23.54
N SER A 329 -2.44 26.65 -23.42
CA SER A 329 -3.77 26.56 -24.03
C SER A 329 -4.71 27.68 -23.58
N LEU A 330 -4.59 28.10 -22.32
CA LEU A 330 -5.49 29.06 -21.68
C LEU A 330 -5.07 30.53 -21.81
N GLN A 331 -3.97 30.84 -22.50
CA GLN A 331 -3.54 32.19 -22.91
C GLN A 331 -3.72 33.30 -21.84
N GLY A 332 -3.40 33.01 -20.56
CA GLY A 332 -3.41 34.02 -19.47
C GLY A 332 -4.46 33.84 -18.38
N ASN A 333 -5.45 32.95 -18.53
CA ASN A 333 -6.39 32.58 -17.44
C ASN A 333 -5.80 31.60 -16.40
N TYR A 334 -4.47 31.41 -16.41
CA TYR A 334 -3.73 30.44 -15.59
C TYR A 334 -3.94 30.60 -14.08
N MET A 335 -4.14 31.83 -13.59
CA MET A 335 -4.46 32.09 -12.18
C MET A 335 -5.74 31.40 -11.71
N TYR A 336 -6.79 31.37 -12.56
CA TYR A 336 -8.04 30.69 -12.26
C TYR A 336 -7.85 29.17 -12.24
N LEU A 337 -7.02 28.63 -13.16
CA LEU A 337 -6.71 27.21 -13.21
C LEU A 337 -5.90 26.74 -12.00
N LEU A 338 -4.87 27.49 -11.59
CA LEU A 338 -4.07 27.18 -10.42
C LEU A 338 -4.95 27.18 -9.15
N PHE A 339 -5.90 28.12 -9.09
CA PHE A 339 -6.93 28.14 -8.05
C PHE A 339 -7.89 26.94 -8.14
N THR A 340 -8.31 26.52 -9.34
CA THR A 340 -9.15 25.32 -9.54
C THR A 340 -8.42 24.04 -9.17
N ILE A 341 -7.13 23.90 -9.52
CA ILE A 341 -6.30 22.75 -9.14
C ILE A 341 -6.13 22.71 -7.62
N ILE A 342 -5.84 23.84 -6.97
CA ILE A 342 -5.80 23.94 -5.51
C ILE A 342 -7.16 23.55 -4.90
N ALA A 343 -8.26 24.06 -5.46
CA ALA A 343 -9.61 23.74 -4.98
C ALA A 343 -9.96 22.26 -5.16
N ILE A 344 -9.58 21.63 -6.28
CA ILE A 344 -9.76 20.20 -6.52
C ILE A 344 -8.90 19.39 -5.55
N ILE A 345 -7.63 19.75 -5.33
CA ILE A 345 -6.78 19.08 -4.35
C ILE A 345 -7.39 19.19 -2.95
N ILE A 346 -7.81 20.39 -2.53
CA ILE A 346 -8.47 20.60 -1.24
C ILE A 346 -9.76 19.79 -1.14
N PHE A 347 -10.60 19.79 -2.18
CA PHE A 347 -11.86 19.06 -2.21
C PHE A 347 -11.64 17.55 -2.17
N SER A 348 -10.73 17.01 -2.97
CA SER A 348 -10.37 15.59 -2.99
C SER A 348 -9.78 15.13 -1.66
N VAL A 349 -8.89 15.91 -1.05
CA VAL A 349 -8.34 15.62 0.29
C VAL A 349 -9.45 15.68 1.35
N SER A 350 -10.37 16.64 1.25
CA SER A 350 -11.50 16.79 2.18
C SER A 350 -12.50 15.65 2.08
N VAL A 351 -12.91 15.28 0.86
CA VAL A 351 -13.84 14.16 0.61
C VAL A 351 -13.22 12.83 1.05
N TYR A 352 -11.92 12.63 0.76
CA TYR A 352 -11.20 11.43 1.19
C TYR A 352 -11.14 11.32 2.73
N ASN A 353 -10.78 12.42 3.41
CA ASN A 353 -10.75 12.44 4.87
C ASN A 353 -12.14 12.22 5.49
N ILE A 354 -13.19 12.85 4.96
CA ILE A 354 -14.57 12.65 5.43
C ILE A 354 -14.99 11.19 5.27
N TYR A 355 -14.67 10.56 4.12
CA TYR A 355 -15.02 9.17 3.86
C TYR A 355 -14.30 8.20 4.81
N ASN A 356 -13.01 8.41 5.08
CA ASN A 356 -12.24 7.60 6.04
C ASN A 356 -12.66 7.83 7.50
N THR A 357 -13.16 9.02 7.85
CA THR A 357 -13.62 9.31 9.22
C THR A 357 -15.02 8.75 9.49
N LEU A 358 -15.84 8.53 8.46
CA LEU A 358 -17.20 7.98 8.58
C LEU A 358 -17.26 6.43 8.50
N GLN A 359 -16.15 5.77 8.15
CA GLN A 359 -16.06 4.29 8.12
C GLN A 359 -15.33 3.67 9.32
N ASN A 360 -14.76 4.49 10.20
CA ASN A 360 -14.36 4.08 11.55
C ASN A 360 -15.47 4.42 12.55
#